data_AF-A0A959SZ70-F1
#
_entry.id   AF-A0A959SZ70-F1
#
_cell.length_a   1.000
_cell.length_b   1.000
_cell.length_c   1.000
_cell.angle_alpha   90.00
_cell.angle_beta   90.00
_cell.angle_gamma   90.00
#
_symmetry.space_group_name_H-M   'P 1'
#
loop_
_entity.id
_entity.type
_entity.pdbx_description
1 polymer ?
#
loop_
_entity_poly.entity_id
_entity_poly.type
_entity_poly.pdbx_seq_one_letter_code
_entity_poly.pdbx_strand_id
1 'polypeptide(L)'
;MQFRHILLKYKLQHLFFWMLVCGIWFMLRVDDYPTPGKAFLVTVIKVFELALMIYITNLVLIPKLLYRKKYFLFTLTFVVMVLSGSIIKMSILGHYLNNPLLYNWSSTYLKDRIYDNILPHFFLVIAGVAVKLMLDYGKLQKRMVEIAKEKAEAELNFLKSQINPHFLFNSLNSVYFLINKDNHTARMALHKFSDMLRYQLYEMNGAKLPV
;
A
#
# COMPACT_ATOMS: atom_id res chain seq x y z
N MET A 1 8.14 14.50 -9.74
CA MET A 1 9.01 13.74 -10.67
C MET A 1 9.08 12.22 -10.38
N GLN A 2 8.86 11.75 -9.15
CA GLN A 2 8.89 10.31 -8.80
C GLN A 2 7.71 9.45 -9.31
N PHE A 3 6.56 10.03 -9.68
CA PHE A 3 5.38 9.26 -10.10
C PHE A 3 5.52 8.59 -11.49
N ARG A 4 6.36 9.16 -12.37
CA ARG A 4 6.53 8.68 -13.76
C ARG A 4 7.40 7.43 -13.86
N HIS A 5 8.36 7.23 -12.93
CA HIS A 5 9.27 6.09 -12.93
C HIS A 5 8.65 4.79 -12.41
N ILE A 6 7.66 4.88 -11.51
CA ILE A 6 6.92 3.70 -11.02
C ILE A 6 5.98 3.17 -12.11
N LEU A 7 5.47 4.00 -13.02
CA LEU A 7 4.58 3.54 -14.09
C LEU A 7 5.30 2.77 -15.22
N LEU A 8 6.63 2.91 -15.38
CA LEU A 8 7.39 2.27 -16.46
C LEU A 8 7.96 0.90 -16.08
N LYS A 9 8.40 0.70 -14.83
CA LYS A 9 9.03 -0.56 -14.39
C LYS A 9 8.03 -1.73 -14.28
N TYR A 10 6.75 -1.45 -14.06
CA TYR A 10 5.70 -2.47 -13.86
C TYR A 10 4.95 -2.84 -15.15
N LYS A 11 5.12 -2.11 -16.27
CA LYS A 11 4.40 -2.37 -17.53
C LYS A 11 4.65 -3.76 -18.11
N LEU A 12 5.90 -4.21 -18.11
CA LEU A 12 6.28 -5.52 -18.66
C LEU A 12 5.73 -6.67 -17.82
N GLN A 13 5.76 -6.56 -16.49
CA GLN A 13 5.21 -7.58 -15.60
C GLN A 13 3.69 -7.70 -15.74
N HIS A 14 2.98 -6.58 -15.84
CA HIS A 14 1.53 -6.61 -16.08
C HIS A 14 1.18 -7.14 -17.47
N LEU A 15 1.93 -6.74 -18.52
CA LEU A 15 1.73 -7.28 -19.86
C LEU A 15 1.95 -8.80 -19.87
N PHE A 16 3.05 -9.27 -19.27
CA PHE A 16 3.34 -10.70 -19.16
C PHE A 16 2.28 -11.45 -18.37
N PHE A 17 1.82 -10.90 -17.24
CA PHE A 17 0.73 -11.47 -16.45
C PHE A 17 -0.54 -11.64 -17.28
N TRP A 18 -0.98 -10.61 -18.00
CA TRP A 18 -2.18 -10.68 -18.82
C TRP A 18 -2.02 -11.59 -20.04
N MET A 19 -0.83 -11.63 -20.65
CA MET A 19 -0.52 -12.60 -21.71
C MET A 19 -0.60 -14.04 -21.21
N LEU A 20 -0.06 -14.30 -20.01
CA LEU A 20 -0.10 -15.62 -19.39
C LEU A 20 -1.54 -16.02 -19.05
N VAL A 21 -2.32 -15.11 -18.44
CA VAL A 21 -3.75 -15.33 -18.17
C VAL A 21 -4.50 -15.62 -19.47
N CYS A 22 -4.27 -14.83 -20.52
CA CYS A 22 -4.88 -15.04 -21.84
C CYS A 22 -4.49 -16.39 -22.45
N GLY A 23 -3.22 -16.79 -22.36
CA GLY A 23 -2.73 -18.07 -22.88
C GLY A 23 -3.35 -19.26 -22.14
N ILE A 24 -3.36 -19.23 -20.80
CA ILE A 24 -3.97 -20.28 -19.98
C ILE A 24 -5.46 -20.40 -20.31
N TRP A 25 -6.17 -19.27 -20.34
CA TRP A 25 -7.61 -19.28 -20.57
C TRP A 25 -7.98 -19.74 -21.98
N PHE A 26 -7.16 -19.39 -22.98
CA PHE A 26 -7.31 -19.87 -24.34
C PHE A 26 -7.11 -21.39 -24.41
N MET A 27 -6.04 -21.92 -23.82
CA MET A 27 -5.75 -23.36 -23.82
C MET A 27 -6.84 -24.18 -23.13
N LEU A 28 -7.41 -23.68 -22.04
CA LEU A 28 -8.46 -24.38 -21.30
C LEU A 28 -9.83 -24.37 -22.00
N ARG A 29 -10.04 -23.49 -22.98
CA ARG A 29 -11.36 -23.26 -23.59
C ARG A 29 -11.35 -23.25 -25.12
N VAL A 30 -10.26 -23.65 -25.75
CA VAL A 30 -10.18 -23.65 -27.21
C VAL A 30 -11.23 -24.59 -27.82
N ASP A 31 -11.51 -25.71 -27.16
CA ASP A 31 -12.47 -26.73 -27.59
C ASP A 31 -13.93 -26.32 -27.39
N ASP A 32 -14.20 -25.28 -26.59
CA ASP A 32 -15.56 -24.74 -26.36
C ASP A 32 -16.11 -24.01 -27.62
N TYR A 33 -15.27 -23.74 -28.63
CA TYR A 33 -15.61 -22.92 -29.77
C TYR A 33 -15.43 -23.65 -31.11
N PRO A 34 -16.25 -23.33 -32.14
CA PRO A 34 -16.20 -24.02 -33.43
C PRO A 34 -14.87 -23.89 -34.18
N THR A 35 -14.10 -22.83 -33.91
CA THR A 35 -12.81 -22.58 -34.57
C THR A 35 -11.83 -21.95 -33.58
N PRO A 36 -10.51 -22.26 -33.68
CA PRO A 36 -9.49 -21.65 -32.83
C PRO A 36 -9.45 -20.12 -32.94
N GLY A 37 -9.73 -19.56 -34.13
CA GLY A 37 -9.78 -18.11 -34.33
C GLY A 37 -10.90 -17.43 -33.53
N LYS A 38 -12.08 -18.06 -33.44
CA LYS A 38 -13.18 -17.57 -32.59
C LYS A 38 -12.81 -17.70 -31.11
N ALA A 39 -12.25 -18.83 -30.69
CA ALA A 39 -11.79 -19.02 -29.30
C ALA A 39 -10.79 -17.94 -28.88
N PHE A 40 -9.83 -17.62 -29.75
CA PHE A 40 -8.82 -16.61 -29.49
C PHE A 40 -9.45 -15.23 -29.30
N LEU A 41 -10.30 -14.79 -30.23
CA LEU A 41 -10.92 -13.47 -30.16
C LEU A 41 -11.85 -13.33 -28.94
N VAL A 42 -12.62 -14.38 -28.61
CA VAL A 42 -13.48 -14.40 -27.42
C VAL A 42 -12.64 -14.29 -26.14
N THR A 43 -11.53 -15.03 -26.06
CA THR A 43 -10.62 -14.98 -24.91
C THR A 43 -9.98 -13.61 -24.76
N VAL A 44 -9.48 -13.02 -25.85
CA VAL A 44 -8.90 -11.66 -25.84
C VAL A 44 -9.90 -10.64 -25.33
N ILE A 45 -11.15 -10.66 -25.81
CA ILE A 45 -12.21 -9.75 -25.35
C ILE A 45 -12.45 -9.92 -23.84
N LYS A 46 -12.62 -11.15 -23.37
CA LYS A 46 -12.92 -11.42 -21.96
C LYS A 46 -11.78 -11.03 -21.03
N VAL A 47 -10.53 -11.30 -21.41
CA VAL A 47 -9.36 -10.93 -20.62
C VAL A 47 -9.14 -9.42 -20.63
N PHE A 48 -9.32 -8.77 -21.79
CA PHE A 48 -9.20 -7.32 -21.90
C PHE A 48 -10.23 -6.58 -21.04
N GLU A 49 -11.49 -7.02 -21.09
CA GLU A 49 -12.56 -6.40 -20.32
C GLU A 49 -12.36 -6.61 -18.80
N LEU A 50 -11.92 -7.79 -18.37
CA LEU A 50 -11.54 -8.05 -16.98
C LEU A 50 -10.38 -7.15 -16.53
N ALA A 51 -9.33 -7.04 -17.36
CA ALA A 51 -8.19 -6.19 -17.08
C ALA A 51 -8.62 -4.73 -16.93
N LEU A 52 -9.44 -4.24 -17.86
CA LEU A 52 -9.98 -2.88 -17.85
C LEU A 52 -10.73 -2.60 -16.53
N MET A 53 -11.61 -3.49 -16.10
CA MET A 53 -12.34 -3.35 -14.82
C MET A 53 -11.42 -3.28 -13.62
N ILE A 54 -10.40 -4.16 -13.57
CA ILE A 54 -9.44 -4.17 -12.47
C ILE A 54 -8.64 -2.88 -12.43
N TYR A 55 -8.20 -2.36 -13.60
CA TYR A 55 -7.47 -1.09 -13.66
C TYR A 55 -8.36 0.11 -13.29
N ILE A 56 -9.60 0.17 -13.79
CA ILE A 56 -10.56 1.22 -13.41
C ILE A 56 -10.79 1.19 -11.89
N THR A 57 -10.99 0.01 -11.32
CA THR A 57 -11.22 -0.13 -9.88
C THR A 57 -10.00 0.31 -9.08
N ASN A 58 -8.81 -0.17 -9.45
CA ASN A 58 -7.57 0.07 -8.70
C ASN A 58 -7.03 1.49 -8.85
N LEU A 59 -7.23 2.14 -10.00
CA LEU A 59 -6.69 3.48 -10.28
C LEU A 59 -7.70 4.60 -10.02
N VAL A 60 -9.01 4.32 -10.15
CA VAL A 60 -10.06 5.33 -10.04
C VAL A 60 -10.95 5.11 -8.83
N LEU A 61 -11.65 3.97 -8.73
CA LEU A 61 -12.67 3.77 -7.68
C LEU A 61 -12.03 3.70 -6.29
N ILE A 62 -10.94 2.94 -6.12
CA ILE A 62 -10.28 2.79 -4.81
C ILE A 62 -9.75 4.16 -4.32
N PRO A 63 -8.90 4.90 -5.06
CA PRO A 63 -8.33 6.14 -4.55
C PRO A 63 -9.36 7.27 -4.38
N LYS A 64 -10.36 7.37 -5.26
CA LYS A 64 -11.35 8.47 -5.23
C LYS A 64 -12.52 8.20 -4.29
N LEU A 65 -12.93 6.95 -4.10
CA LEU A 65 -14.13 6.59 -3.33
C LEU A 65 -13.78 5.82 -2.05
N LEU A 66 -13.07 4.69 -2.17
CA LEU A 66 -12.80 3.80 -1.04
C LEU A 66 -11.90 4.47 0.01
N TYR A 67 -10.76 5.03 -0.40
CA TYR A 67 -9.84 5.73 0.51
C TYR A 67 -10.40 7.05 1.06
N ARG A 68 -11.38 7.63 0.37
CA ARG A 68 -12.14 8.79 0.83
C ARG A 68 -13.33 8.41 1.73
N LYS A 69 -13.43 7.14 2.14
CA LYS A 69 -14.50 6.59 2.99
C LYS A 69 -15.92 6.72 2.40
N LYS A 70 -16.05 6.93 1.08
CA LYS A 70 -17.34 6.97 0.37
C LYS A 70 -17.79 5.56 0.03
N TYR A 71 -18.01 4.72 1.04
CA TYR A 71 -18.25 3.27 0.87
C TYR A 71 -19.51 2.96 0.05
N PHE A 72 -20.62 3.65 0.32
CA PHE A 72 -21.85 3.45 -0.43
C PHE A 72 -21.67 3.74 -1.93
N LEU A 73 -21.05 4.88 -2.26
CA LEU A 73 -20.80 5.26 -3.65
C LEU A 73 -19.81 4.31 -4.34
N PHE A 74 -18.80 3.83 -3.61
CA PHE A 74 -17.89 2.79 -4.10
C PHE A 74 -18.66 1.50 -4.44
N THR A 75 -19.46 0.98 -3.51
CA THR A 75 -20.23 -0.25 -3.73
C THR A 75 -21.21 -0.10 -4.88
N LEU A 76 -21.94 1.03 -4.95
CA LEU A 76 -22.88 1.30 -6.04
C LEU A 76 -22.18 1.32 -7.41
N THR A 77 -21.12 2.12 -7.54
CA THR A 77 -20.37 2.24 -8.82
C THR A 77 -19.70 0.93 -9.20
N PHE A 78 -19.18 0.17 -8.22
CA PHE A 78 -18.59 -1.15 -8.44
C PHE A 78 -19.61 -2.15 -8.99
N VAL A 79 -20.76 -2.28 -8.32
CA VAL A 79 -21.84 -3.19 -8.75
C VAL A 79 -22.34 -2.82 -10.14
N VAL A 80 -22.61 -1.53 -10.38
CA VAL A 80 -23.04 -1.04 -11.71
C VAL A 80 -21.99 -1.35 -12.78
N MET A 81 -20.71 -1.15 -12.49
CA MET A 81 -19.63 -1.46 -13.43
C MET A 81 -19.59 -2.96 -13.77
N VAL A 82 -19.63 -3.84 -12.76
CA VAL A 82 -19.59 -5.30 -12.95
C VAL A 82 -20.81 -5.78 -13.74
N LEU A 83 -22.02 -5.31 -13.39
CA LEU A 83 -23.25 -5.67 -14.09
C LEU A 83 -23.23 -5.18 -15.54
N SER A 84 -22.98 -3.89 -15.75
CA SER A 84 -22.98 -3.30 -17.11
C SER A 84 -21.92 -3.93 -18.00
N GLY A 85 -20.69 -4.11 -17.52
CA GLY A 85 -19.64 -4.75 -18.33
C GLY A 85 -19.94 -6.23 -18.61
N SER A 86 -20.51 -6.97 -17.65
CA SER A 86 -20.94 -8.35 -17.87
C SER A 86 -22.05 -8.46 -18.94
N ILE A 87 -23.02 -7.54 -18.92
CA ILE A 87 -24.12 -7.48 -19.90
C ILE A 87 -23.58 -7.10 -21.28
N ILE A 88 -22.77 -6.04 -21.36
CA ILE A 88 -22.20 -5.52 -22.62
C ILE A 88 -21.30 -6.60 -23.27
N LYS A 89 -20.40 -7.20 -22.49
CA LYS A 89 -19.51 -8.28 -22.95
C LYS A 89 -20.29 -9.44 -23.55
N MET A 90 -21.31 -9.95 -22.85
CA MET A 90 -22.10 -11.07 -23.36
C MET A 90 -22.95 -10.69 -24.57
N SER A 91 -23.42 -9.45 -24.64
CA SER A 91 -24.12 -8.93 -25.83
C SER A 91 -23.20 -8.92 -27.05
N ILE A 92 -21.98 -8.37 -26.92
CA ILE A 92 -20.98 -8.34 -28.01
C ILE A 92 -20.64 -9.77 -28.45
N LEU A 93 -20.32 -10.66 -27.49
CA LEU A 93 -19.95 -12.03 -27.80
C LEU A 93 -21.09 -12.84 -28.43
N GLY A 94 -22.34 -12.61 -27.99
CA GLY A 94 -23.52 -13.27 -28.55
C GLY A 94 -23.80 -12.90 -29.99
N HIS A 95 -23.66 -11.61 -30.35
CA HIS A 95 -23.77 -11.18 -31.75
C HIS A 95 -22.60 -11.71 -32.59
N TYR A 96 -21.37 -11.67 -32.07
CA TYR A 96 -20.19 -12.18 -32.79
C TYR A 96 -20.25 -13.69 -33.06
N LEU A 97 -20.76 -14.46 -32.09
CA LEU A 97 -20.88 -15.92 -32.20
C LEU A 97 -22.18 -16.36 -32.89
N ASN A 98 -23.05 -15.43 -33.28
CA ASN A 98 -24.42 -15.71 -33.75
C ASN A 98 -25.20 -16.62 -32.78
N ASN A 99 -24.98 -16.44 -31.47
CA ASN A 99 -25.60 -17.24 -30.43
C ASN A 99 -26.50 -16.35 -29.55
N PRO A 100 -27.81 -16.28 -29.84
CA PRO A 100 -28.74 -15.44 -29.10
C PRO A 100 -28.91 -15.85 -27.64
N LEU A 101 -28.58 -17.10 -27.29
CA LEU A 101 -28.61 -17.57 -25.90
C LEU A 101 -27.62 -16.81 -25.01
N LEU A 102 -26.61 -16.17 -25.61
CA LEU A 102 -25.61 -15.45 -24.82
C LEU A 102 -26.13 -14.12 -24.24
N TYR A 103 -27.11 -13.49 -24.88
CA TYR A 103 -27.72 -12.22 -24.45
C TYR A 103 -29.23 -12.31 -24.16
N ASN A 104 -29.80 -13.52 -24.17
CA ASN A 104 -31.19 -13.75 -23.80
C ASN A 104 -31.35 -13.72 -22.27
N TRP A 105 -32.26 -12.87 -21.78
CA TRP A 105 -32.56 -12.68 -20.35
C TRP A 105 -33.89 -13.35 -19.92
N SER A 106 -34.40 -14.28 -20.72
CA SER A 106 -35.55 -15.11 -20.35
C SER A 106 -35.29 -15.86 -19.03
N SER A 107 -36.36 -16.12 -18.28
CA SER A 107 -36.31 -16.83 -16.99
C SER A 107 -35.60 -18.18 -17.07
N THR A 108 -35.64 -18.83 -18.23
CA THR A 108 -34.96 -20.11 -18.49
C THR A 108 -33.43 -20.01 -18.42
N TYR A 109 -32.83 -18.92 -18.90
CA TYR A 109 -31.37 -18.76 -19.01
C TYR A 109 -30.76 -17.84 -17.94
N LEU A 110 -31.60 -17.21 -17.13
CA LEU A 110 -31.20 -16.22 -16.13
C LEU A 110 -30.24 -16.81 -15.08
N LYS A 111 -30.44 -18.07 -14.67
CA LYS A 111 -29.53 -18.76 -13.75
C LYS A 111 -28.13 -18.90 -14.36
N ASP A 112 -28.03 -19.38 -15.60
CA ASP A 112 -26.76 -19.53 -16.30
C ASP A 112 -26.04 -18.17 -16.46
N ARG A 113 -26.79 -17.08 -16.71
CA ARG A 113 -26.19 -15.73 -16.79
C ARG A 113 -25.60 -15.28 -15.45
N ILE A 114 -26.24 -15.61 -14.34
CA ILE A 114 -25.75 -15.24 -13.02
C ILE A 114 -24.54 -16.11 -12.65
N TYR A 115 -24.67 -17.44 -12.73
CA TYR A 115 -23.65 -18.37 -12.24
C TYR A 115 -22.43 -18.50 -13.15
N ASP A 116 -22.60 -18.47 -14.48
CA ASP A 116 -21.48 -18.68 -15.40
C ASP A 116 -20.81 -17.39 -15.86
N ASN A 117 -21.47 -16.24 -15.62
CA ASN A 117 -20.97 -14.95 -16.06
C ASN A 117 -20.86 -13.94 -14.91
N ILE A 118 -21.96 -13.43 -14.36
CA ILE A 118 -21.91 -12.30 -13.41
C ILE A 118 -21.11 -12.65 -12.15
N LEU A 119 -21.38 -13.80 -11.55
CA LEU A 119 -20.80 -14.19 -10.26
C LEU A 119 -19.28 -14.44 -10.35
N PRO A 120 -18.75 -15.21 -11.32
CA PRO A 120 -17.31 -15.33 -11.53
C PRO A 120 -16.64 -13.97 -11.81
N HIS A 121 -17.30 -13.10 -12.59
CA HIS A 121 -16.78 -11.77 -12.91
C HIS A 121 -16.63 -10.91 -11.65
N PHE A 122 -17.68 -10.90 -10.82
CA PHE A 122 -17.68 -10.21 -9.53
C PHE A 122 -16.52 -10.67 -8.65
N PHE A 123 -16.35 -11.99 -8.49
CA PHE A 123 -15.27 -12.54 -7.66
C PHE A 123 -13.87 -12.23 -8.21
N LEU A 124 -13.67 -12.30 -9.52
CA LEU A 124 -12.36 -11.99 -10.13
C LEU A 124 -11.98 -10.52 -9.94
N VAL A 125 -12.93 -9.60 -10.11
CA VAL A 125 -12.66 -8.16 -9.88
C VAL A 125 -12.43 -7.91 -8.39
N ILE A 126 -13.21 -8.52 -7.48
CA ILE A 126 -12.99 -8.42 -6.03
C ILE A 126 -11.62 -8.98 -5.62
N ALA A 127 -11.19 -10.10 -6.19
CA ALA A 127 -9.85 -10.63 -5.94
C ALA A 127 -8.77 -9.60 -6.34
N GLY A 128 -8.96 -8.92 -7.47
CA GLY A 128 -8.08 -7.81 -7.89
C GLY A 128 -8.06 -6.65 -6.89
N VAL A 129 -9.22 -6.30 -6.32
CA VAL A 129 -9.33 -5.29 -5.23
C VAL A 129 -8.61 -5.77 -3.97
N ALA A 130 -8.81 -7.01 -3.55
CA ALA A 130 -8.21 -7.58 -2.36
C ALA A 130 -6.67 -7.57 -2.44
N VAL A 131 -6.12 -8.01 -3.59
CA VAL A 131 -4.67 -7.94 -3.86
C VAL A 131 -4.16 -6.51 -3.77
N LYS A 132 -4.88 -5.55 -4.37
CA LYS A 132 -4.50 -4.13 -4.31
C LYS A 132 -4.47 -3.59 -2.87
N LEU A 133 -5.49 -3.90 -2.07
CA LEU A 133 -5.58 -3.48 -0.68
C LEU A 133 -4.48 -4.12 0.18
N MET A 134 -4.18 -5.41 -0.03
CA MET A 134 -3.09 -6.10 0.66
C MET A 134 -1.73 -5.47 0.36
N LEU A 135 -1.45 -5.14 -0.92
CA LEU A 135 -0.22 -4.46 -1.31
C LEU A 135 -0.10 -3.05 -0.73
N ASP A 136 -1.20 -2.29 -0.71
CA ASP A 136 -1.21 -0.95 -0.16
C ASP A 136 -1.07 -0.96 1.37
N TYR A 137 -1.67 -1.94 2.06
CA TYR A 137 -1.50 -2.17 3.49
C TYR A 137 -0.05 -2.50 3.85
N GLY A 138 0.60 -3.40 3.10
CA GLY A 138 2.01 -3.72 3.32
C GLY A 138 2.94 -2.52 3.12
N LYS A 139 2.65 -1.64 2.16
CA LYS A 139 3.38 -0.37 1.98
C LYS A 139 3.16 0.60 3.14
N LEU A 140 1.93 0.68 3.63
CA LEU A 140 1.59 1.53 4.77
C LEU A 140 2.35 1.07 6.03
N GLN A 141 2.38 -0.24 6.32
CA GLN A 141 3.11 -0.78 7.46
C GLN A 141 4.60 -0.46 7.40
N LYS A 142 5.25 -0.66 6.24
CA LYS A 142 6.67 -0.31 6.06
C LYS A 142 6.92 1.17 6.33
N ARG A 143 6.05 2.05 5.82
CA ARG A 143 6.17 3.49 6.05
C ARG A 143 5.97 3.86 7.52
N MET A 144 5.06 3.19 8.23
CA MET A 144 4.88 3.42 9.67
C MET A 144 6.12 3.03 10.48
N VAL A 145 6.77 1.92 10.12
CA VAL A 145 8.04 1.50 10.75
C VAL A 145 9.15 2.51 10.50
N GLU A 146 9.27 3.01 9.26
CA GLU A 146 10.25 4.02 8.89
C GLU A 146 10.04 5.33 9.66
N ILE A 147 8.79 5.82 9.74
CA ILE A 147 8.44 7.01 10.52
C ILE A 147 8.73 6.81 12.02
N ALA A 148 8.44 5.62 12.57
CA ALA A 148 8.73 5.34 13.97
C ALA A 148 10.24 5.34 14.25
N LYS A 149 11.04 4.81 13.31
CA LYS A 149 12.51 4.84 13.38
C LYS A 149 13.03 6.27 13.33
N GLU A 150 12.59 7.07 12.35
CA GLU A 150 12.97 8.48 12.22
C GLU A 150 12.63 9.27 13.48
N LYS A 151 11.45 9.02 14.07
CA LYS A 151 11.04 9.64 15.34
C LYS A 151 11.98 9.25 16.50
N ALA A 152 12.31 7.96 16.64
CA ALA A 152 13.21 7.50 17.69
C ALA A 152 14.63 8.08 17.55
N GLU A 153 15.14 8.18 16.31
CA GLU A 153 16.43 8.82 16.03
C GLU A 153 16.40 10.33 16.35
N ALA A 154 15.30 11.01 16.03
CA ALA A 154 15.11 12.43 16.38
C ALA A 154 15.04 12.64 17.91
N GLU A 155 14.30 11.79 18.64
CA GLU A 155 14.24 11.84 20.11
C GLU A 155 15.61 11.56 20.73
N LEU A 156 16.35 10.57 20.23
CA LEU A 156 17.70 10.27 20.69
C LEU A 156 18.65 11.46 20.45
N ASN A 157 18.61 12.07 19.27
CA ASN A 157 19.44 13.23 18.96
C ASN A 157 19.07 14.46 19.82
N PHE A 158 17.78 14.66 20.07
CA PHE A 158 17.29 15.69 20.99
C PHE A 158 17.82 15.45 22.41
N LEU A 159 17.69 14.23 22.95
CA LEU A 159 18.22 13.87 24.26
C LEU A 159 19.75 14.05 24.33
N LYS A 160 20.48 13.62 23.30
CA LYS A 160 21.94 13.85 23.21
C LYS A 160 22.29 15.34 23.21
N SER A 161 21.50 16.17 22.53
CA SER A 161 21.75 17.62 22.46
C SER A 161 21.58 18.34 23.81
N GLN A 162 20.84 17.76 24.76
CA GLN A 162 20.73 18.30 26.11
C GLN A 162 22.04 18.20 26.91
N ILE A 163 22.94 17.29 26.51
CA ILE A 163 24.28 17.22 27.08
C ILE A 163 25.22 18.05 26.19
N ASN A 164 25.85 19.08 26.75
CA ASN A 164 26.88 19.83 26.05
C ASN A 164 28.27 19.23 26.35
N PRO A 165 28.83 18.37 25.46
CA PRO A 165 30.13 17.73 25.71
C PRO A 165 31.25 18.75 25.83
N HIS A 166 31.18 19.89 25.13
CA HIS A 166 32.19 20.94 25.25
C HIS A 166 32.19 21.58 26.64
N PHE A 167 31.00 21.84 27.21
CA PHE A 167 30.89 22.30 28.59
C PHE A 167 31.49 21.28 29.56
N LEU A 168 31.18 19.99 29.41
CA LEU A 168 31.74 18.92 30.24
C LEU A 168 33.28 18.90 30.22
N PHE A 169 33.89 18.90 29.03
CA PHE A 169 35.35 18.91 28.89
C PHE A 169 35.97 20.19 29.46
N ASN A 170 35.34 21.35 29.25
CA ASN A 170 35.84 22.63 29.80
C ASN A 170 35.78 22.67 31.32
N SER A 171 34.70 22.16 31.92
CA SER A 171 34.58 22.05 33.37
C SER A 171 35.62 21.11 33.96
N LEU A 172 35.85 19.94 33.35
CA LEU A 172 36.88 18.99 33.77
C LEU A 172 38.29 19.58 33.65
N ASN A 173 38.61 20.24 32.54
CA ASN A 173 39.91 20.91 32.34
C ASN A 173 40.12 22.03 33.36
N SER A 174 39.07 22.81 33.66
CA SER A 174 39.14 23.87 34.68
C SER A 174 39.47 23.29 36.06
N VAL A 175 38.83 22.19 36.45
CA VAL A 175 39.16 21.47 37.69
C VAL A 175 40.61 20.97 37.67
N TYR A 176 41.06 20.38 36.56
CA TYR A 176 42.44 19.90 36.41
C TYR A 176 43.48 21.00 36.61
N PHE A 177 43.29 22.17 36.01
CA PHE A 177 44.18 23.32 36.23
C PHE A 177 44.15 23.83 37.67
N LEU A 178 42.97 23.80 38.32
CA LEU A 178 42.83 24.22 39.71
C LEU A 178 43.56 23.26 40.67
N ILE A 179 43.64 21.96 40.39
CA ILE A 179 44.36 20.99 41.24
C ILE A 179 45.83 21.41 41.42
N ASN A 180 46.47 21.85 40.34
CA ASN A 180 47.88 22.28 40.36
C ASN A 180 48.08 23.65 41.03
N LYS A 181 47.03 24.46 41.17
CA LYS A 181 47.10 25.83 41.71
C LYS A 181 46.65 25.92 43.17
N ASP A 182 45.48 25.38 43.48
CA ASP A 182 44.91 25.28 44.83
C ASP A 182 43.92 24.11 44.91
N ASN A 183 44.29 23.09 45.69
CA ASN A 183 43.47 21.91 45.91
C ASN A 183 42.13 22.20 46.61
N HIS A 184 42.04 23.24 47.45
CA HIS A 184 40.79 23.57 48.11
C HIS A 184 39.76 24.11 47.10
N THR A 185 40.16 25.06 46.26
CA THR A 185 39.30 25.59 45.19
C THR A 185 38.95 24.54 44.15
N ALA A 186 39.88 23.62 43.81
CA ALA A 186 39.60 22.50 42.91
C ALA A 186 38.49 21.59 43.42
N ARG A 187 38.50 21.23 44.71
CA ARG A 187 37.46 20.41 45.34
C ARG A 187 36.09 21.09 45.31
N MET A 188 36.04 22.40 45.58
CA MET A 188 34.79 23.17 45.50
C MET A 188 34.22 23.24 44.09
N ALA A 189 35.08 23.47 43.08
CA ALA A 189 34.67 23.49 41.68
C ALA A 189 34.15 22.13 41.20
N LEU A 190 34.81 21.03 41.60
CA LEU A 190 34.38 19.67 41.30
C LEU A 190 33.00 19.36 41.92
N HIS A 191 32.78 19.74 43.18
CA HIS A 191 31.49 19.55 43.85
C HIS A 191 30.37 20.29 43.10
N LYS A 192 30.59 21.57 42.76
CA LYS A 192 29.60 22.39 42.05
C LYS A 192 29.29 21.86 40.65
N PHE A 193 30.31 21.34 39.96
CA PHE A 193 30.13 20.67 38.67
C PHE A 193 29.32 19.37 38.80
N SER A 194 29.59 18.58 39.84
CA SER A 194 28.83 17.35 40.14
C SER A 194 27.35 17.65 40.44
N ASP A 195 27.05 18.70 41.21
CA ASP A 195 25.68 19.13 41.48
C ASP A 195 24.95 19.58 40.19
N MET A 196 25.64 20.32 39.32
CA MET A 196 25.07 20.78 38.05
C MET A 196 24.78 19.62 37.10
N LEU A 197 25.67 18.62 37.06
CA LEU A 197 25.47 17.38 36.31
C LEU A 197 24.29 16.57 36.85
N ARG A 198 24.17 16.45 38.17
CA ARG A 198 23.03 15.78 38.82
C ARG A 198 21.72 16.46 38.44
N TYR A 199 21.68 17.79 38.46
CA TYR A 199 20.49 18.55 38.04
C TYR A 199 20.12 18.31 36.57
N GLN A 200 21.09 18.34 35.65
CA GLN A 200 20.86 18.08 34.22
C GLN A 200 20.41 16.63 33.94
N LEU A 201 20.93 15.64 34.66
CA LEU A 201 20.63 14.23 34.40
C LEU A 201 19.32 13.77 35.03
N TYR A 202 18.99 14.26 36.23
CA TYR A 202 17.87 13.76 37.03
C TYR A 202 16.67 14.72 37.09
N GLU A 203 16.91 16.03 37.24
CA GLU A 203 15.80 16.99 37.44
C GLU A 203 15.17 17.45 36.11
N MET A 204 15.95 17.53 35.03
CA MET A 204 15.44 17.89 33.69
C MET A 204 14.67 16.74 33.00
N ASN A 205 14.86 15.49 33.44
CA ASN A 205 14.21 14.30 32.86
C ASN A 205 12.91 13.87 33.59
N GLY A 206 12.41 14.66 34.55
CA GLY A 206 11.15 14.38 35.26
C GLY A 206 11.16 13.14 36.17
N ALA A 207 12.27 12.42 36.26
CA ALA A 207 12.48 11.35 37.22
C ALA A 207 12.81 11.95 38.58
N LYS A 208 11.78 12.43 39.30
CA LYS A 208 11.90 12.74 40.73
C LYS A 208 12.30 11.45 41.46
N LEU A 209 13.60 11.31 41.75
CA LEU A 209 14.04 10.34 42.74
C LEU A 209 13.56 10.83 44.11
N PRO A 210 12.79 10.02 44.86
CA PRO A 210 12.42 10.37 46.21
C PRO A 210 13.69 10.34 47.08
N VAL A 211 13.87 11.41 47.84
CA VAL A 211 14.88 11.52 48.90
C VAL A 211 14.40 10.75 50.12
#